data_AF-A0A6J4XC92-F1
#
_entry.id   AF-A0A6J4XC92-F1
#
_cell.length_a   1.000
_cell.length_b   1.000
_cell.length_c   1.000
_cell.angle_alpha   90.00
_cell.angle_beta   90.00
_cell.angle_gamma   90.00
#
_symmetry.space_group_name_H-M   'P 1'
#
loop_
_entity.id
_entity.type
_entity.pdbx_description
1 polymer ?
#
loop_
_entity_poly.entity_id
_entity_poly.type
_entity_poly.pdbx_seq_one_letter_code
_entity_poly.pdbx_strand_id
1 'polypeptide(L)' 'MLAFVTKRPLHIVCAPKDDYLVIITAYLPNDQEWEDNYRKRKKQ' A
#
# COMPACT_ATOMS: atom_id res chain seq x y z
N MET A 1 3.41 2.00 2.38
CA MET A 1 2.42 2.12 3.49
C MET A 1 1.16 1.37 3.10
N LEU A 2 0.57 0.57 4.00
CA LEU A 2 -0.75 -0.04 3.80
C LEU A 2 -1.80 0.74 4.61
N ALA A 3 -2.81 1.24 3.93
CA ALA A 3 -3.96 1.92 4.50
C ALA A 3 -5.26 1.17 4.15
N PHE A 4 -6.34 1.52 4.83
CA PHE A 4 -7.67 1.00 4.56
C PHE A 4 -8.65 2.14 4.40
N VAL A 5 -9.35 2.18 3.27
CA VAL A 5 -10.51 3.07 3.08
C VAL A 5 -11.74 2.19 3.29
N THR A 6 -12.46 2.44 4.39
CA THR A 6 -13.48 1.54 4.96
C THR A 6 -12.90 0.14 5.23
N LYS A 7 -13.08 -0.81 4.32
CA LYS A 7 -12.52 -2.18 4.38
C LYS A 7 -11.67 -2.53 3.16
N ARG A 8 -11.46 -1.57 2.25
CA ARG A 8 -10.69 -1.78 1.02
C ARG A 8 -9.22 -1.47 1.27
N PRO A 9 -8.29 -2.42 1.00
CA PRO A 9 -6.87 -2.17 1.16
C PRO A 9 -6.37 -1.19 0.10
N LEU A 10 -5.46 -0.31 0.49
CA LEU A 10 -4.79 0.63 -0.40
C LEU A 10 -3.31 0.71 -0.05
N HIS A 11 -2.46 0.40 -1.03
CA HIS A 11 -1.02 0.60 -0.91
C HIS A 11 -0.63 1.96 -1.44
N ILE A 12 0.06 2.70 -0.59
CA ILE A 12 0.57 4.02 -0.88
C ILE A 12 2.08 3.95 -0.82
N VAL A 13 2.72 4.35 -1.91
CA VAL A 13 4.14 4.66 -1.93
C VAL A 13 4.25 6.16 -1.71
N CYS A 14 4.97 6.54 -0.66
CA CYS A 14 5.11 7.93 -0.27
C CYS A 14 6.56 8.23 0.15
N ALA A 15 6.94 9.50 0.03
CA ALA A 15 8.16 10.02 0.61
C ALA A 15 7.80 11.06 1.67
N PRO A 16 8.08 10.81 2.97
CA PRO A 16 7.89 11.82 4.00
C PRO A 16 8.86 12.98 3.79
N LYS A 17 8.36 14.20 3.94
CA LYS A 17 9.11 15.46 4.04
C LYS A 17 8.72 16.13 5.35
N ASP A 18 9.47 17.16 5.73
CA ASP A 18 9.28 17.80 7.03
C ASP A 18 7.89 18.45 7.17
N ASP A 19 7.42 19.15 6.13
CA ASP A 19 6.13 19.88 6.18
C ASP A 19 4.98 19.18 5.46
N TYR A 20 5.27 18.14 4.68
CA TYR A 20 4.25 17.46 3.87
C TYR A 20 4.64 16.01 3.53
N LEU A 21 3.65 15.25 3.07
CA LEU A 21 3.84 13.88 2.60
C LEU A 21 3.67 13.82 1.09
N VAL A 22 4.72 13.43 0.36
CA VAL A 22 4.60 13.19 -1.09
C VAL A 22 3.95 11.83 -1.30
N ILE A 23 2.80 11.79 -1.96
CA ILE A 23 2.23 10.55 -2.50
C ILE A 23 2.81 10.34 -3.90
N ILE A 24 3.59 9.28 -4.08
CA ILE A 24 4.21 8.94 -5.37
C ILE A 24 3.22 8.11 -6.19
N THR A 25 2.60 7.10 -5.59
CA THR A 25 1.53 6.30 -6.21
C THR A 25 0.63 5.68 -5.15
N ALA A 26 -0.63 5.44 -5.52
CA ALA A 26 -1.59 4.69 -4.74
C ALA A 26 -2.22 3.62 -5.62
N TYR A 27 -2.20 2.37 -5.16
CA TYR A 27 -2.75 1.24 -5.89
C TYR A 27 -3.44 0.24 -4.97
N LEU A 28 -4.33 -0.55 -5.55
CA LEU A 28 -5.01 -1.62 -4.85
C LEU A 28 -4.15 -2.88 -4.92
N PRO A 29 -3.74 -3.47 -3.79
CA PRO A 29 -3.11 -4.77 -3.82
C PRO A 29 -4.12 -5.84 -4.26
N ASN A 30 -3.63 -6.89 -4.93
CA ASN A 30 -4.44 -8.05 -5.33
C ASN A 30 -3.91 -9.32 -4.65
N ASP A 31 -4.79 -10.32 -4.49
CA ASP A 31 -4.45 -11.56 -3.80
C ASP A 31 -3.51 -12.48 -4.60
N GLN A 32 -3.28 -12.23 -5.89
CA GLN A 32 -2.34 -13.02 -6.70
C GLN A 32 -0.89 -12.69 -6.34
N GLU A 33 -0.61 -11.42 -6.04
CA GLU A 33 0.75 -10.95 -5.78
C GLU A 33 1.07 -10.76 -4.29
N TRP A 34 0.06 -10.72 -3.42
CA TRP A 34 0.20 -10.44 -1.98
C TRP A 34 -0.27 -11.61 -1.11
N GLU A 35 0.39 -11.82 0.02
CA GLU A 35 -0.04 -12.74 1.08
C GLU A 35 -1.32 -12.24 1.75
N ASP A 36 -2.00 -13.14 2.48
CA ASP A 36 -3.16 -12.81 3.28
C ASP A 36 -2.84 -11.62 4.18
N ASN A 37 -3.70 -10.58 4.19
CA ASN A 37 -3.55 -9.27 4.84
C ASN A 37 -2.78 -8.17 4.08
N TYR A 38 -2.28 -8.44 2.87
CA TYR A 38 -1.62 -7.46 1.99
C TYR A 38 -0.31 -6.87 2.52
N ARG A 39 0.29 -7.38 3.60
CA ARG A 39 1.52 -6.79 4.17
C ARG A 39 2.81 -7.27 3.51
N LYS A 40 2.77 -8.41 2.82
CA LYS A 40 3.94 -9.05 2.23
C LYS A 40 3.64 -9.56 0.82
N ARG A 41 4.58 -9.30 -0.11
CA ARG A 41 4.51 -9.86 -1.47
C ARG A 41 4.76 -11.36 -1.41
N LYS A 42 4.00 -12.13 -2.18
CA LYS A 42 4.30 -13.54 -2.42
C LYS A 42 5.66 -13.63 -3.11
N LYS A 43 6.49 -14.61 -2.69
CA LYS A 43 7.72 -14.92 -3.42
C LYS A 43 7.32 -15.55 -4.75
N GLN A 44 7.88 -15.01 -5.84
CA GLN A 44 7.88 -15.68 -7.13
C GLN A 44 8.81 -16.90 -7.08
#